data_AF-D9PL43-F1
#
_entry.id   AF-D9PL43-F1
#
_cell.length_a   1.000
_cell.length_b   1.000
_cell.length_c   1.000
_cell.angle_alpha   90.00
_cell.angle_beta   90.00
_cell.angle_gamma   90.00
#
_symmetry.space_group_name_H-M   'P 1'
#
loop_
_entity.id
_entity.type
_entity.pdbx_description
1 polymer ?
#
loop_
_entity_poly.entity_id
_entity_poly.type
_entity_poly.pdbx_seq_one_letter_code
_entity_poly.pdbx_strand_id
1 'polypeptide(L)' 'MLFVADISPMPVAIRNLMAMPDLKKSKYSVLLIFKPELVKTFVNESIKDKIIIATIENKKITNITLATNEQEFVNAIK' A
#
# COMPACT_ATOMS: atom_id res chain seq x y z
N MET A 1 3.83 -4.43 13.32
CA MET A 1 3.25 -4.19 11.98
C MET A 1 4.38 -3.71 11.10
N LEU A 2 4.64 -4.38 9.97
CA LEU A 2 5.76 -4.06 9.09
C LEU A 2 5.26 -3.09 8.01
N PHE A 3 5.81 -1.87 7.98
CA PHE A 3 5.51 -0.90 6.94
C PHE A 3 6.53 -1.06 5.82
N VAL A 4 6.07 -1.15 4.58
CA VAL A 4 6.93 -1.28 3.39
C VAL A 4 6.70 -0.05 2.51
N ALA A 5 7.77 0.64 2.12
CA ALA A 5 7.71 1.80 1.25
C ALA A 5 8.56 1.56 0.00
N ASP A 6 7.95 1.71 -1.17
CA ASP A 6 8.64 1.66 -2.45
C ASP A 6 9.14 3.06 -2.84
N ILE A 7 10.47 3.22 -2.82
CA ILE A 7 11.16 4.45 -3.21
C ILE A 7 12.01 4.23 -4.48
N SER A 8 11.85 3.07 -5.13
CA SER A 8 12.53 2.74 -6.38
C SER A 8 12.18 3.62 -7.57
N PRO A 9 10.94 4.15 -7.74
CA PRO A 9 10.64 5.05 -8.85
C PRO A 9 11.09 6.50 -8.61
N MET A 10 11.52 6.85 -7.39
CA MET A 10 11.88 8.23 -7.06
C MET A 10 13.25 8.62 -7.65
N PRO A 11 13.37 9.77 -8.34
CA PRO A 11 14.66 10.32 -8.75
C PRO A 11 15.60 10.48 -7.55
N VAL A 12 16.88 10.17 -7.74
CA VAL A 12 17.88 10.09 -6.67
C VAL A 12 17.94 11.37 -5.82
N ALA A 13 17.85 12.54 -6.46
CA ALA A 13 17.87 13.83 -5.78
C ALA A 13 16.68 13.99 -4.82
N ILE A 14 15.45 13.72 -5.28
CA ILE A 14 14.23 13.82 -4.47
C ILE A 14 14.24 12.78 -3.34
N ARG A 15 14.65 11.55 -3.66
CA ARG A 15 14.77 10.46 -2.70
C ARG A 15 15.69 10.83 -1.54
N ASN A 16 16.89 11.34 -1.84
CA ASN A 16 17.90 11.62 -0.83
C ASN A 16 17.65 12.91 -0.05
N LEU A 17 17.10 13.95 -0.71
CA LEU A 17 16.93 15.27 -0.09
C LEU A 17 15.59 15.45 0.63
N MET A 18 14.54 14.74 0.22
CA MET A 18 13.19 14.90 0.79
C MET A 18 12.70 13.62 1.45
N ALA A 19 12.63 12.52 0.70
CA ALA A 19 11.99 11.30 1.20
C ALA A 19 12.79 10.64 2.33
N MET A 20 14.12 10.52 2.20
CA MET A 20 14.95 9.87 3.22
C MET A 20 15.03 10.61 4.56
N PRO A 21 15.19 11.94 4.60
CA PRO A 21 15.08 12.67 5.86
C PRO A 21 13.75 12.48 6.57
N ASP A 22 12.64 12.42 5.83
CA ASP A 22 11.31 12.22 6.40
C ASP A 22 11.12 10.78 6.92
N LEU A 23 11.46 9.79 6.10
CA LEU A 23 11.37 8.37 6.47
C LEU A 23 12.27 8.01 7.66
N LYS A 24 13.44 8.66 7.81
CA LYS A 24 14.31 8.50 8.99
C LYS A 24 13.71 9.08 10.28
N LYS A 25 12.82 10.06 10.19
CA LYS A 25 12.13 10.66 11.35
C LYS A 25 10.89 9.85 11.77
N SER A 26 10.47 8.89 10.96
CA SER A 26 9.32 8.03 11.27
C SER A 26 9.52 7.32 12.60
N LYS A 27 8.47 7.28 13.42
CA LYS A 27 8.44 6.53 14.69
C LYS A 27 8.32 5.02 14.48
N TYR A 28 8.11 4.58 13.25
CA TYR A 28 7.92 3.18 12.89
C TYR A 28 9.05 2.69 12.01
N SER A 29 9.45 1.43 12.20
CA SER A 29 10.38 0.76 11.28
C SER A 29 9.73 0.58 9.91
N VAL A 30 10.34 1.18 8.90
CA VAL A 30 9.91 1.07 7.50
C VAL A 30 10.95 0.28 6.71
N LEU A 31 10.52 -0.78 6.04
CA LEU A 31 11.31 -1.50 5.06
C LEU A 31 11.28 -0.75 3.74
N LEU A 32 12.45 -0.37 3.24
CA LEU A 32 12.58 0.44 2.03
C LEU A 32 12.93 -0.43 0.82
N ILE A 33 12.14 -0.32 -0.24
CA ILE A 33 12.42 -0.97 -1.51
C ILE A 33 13.13 0.03 -2.42
N PHE A 34 14.40 -0.27 -2.73
CA PHE A 34 15.24 0.58 -3.58
C PHE A 34 15.30 0.11 -5.04
N LYS A 35 14.95 -1.16 -5.31
CA LYS A 35 15.00 -1.77 -6.64
C LYS A 35 13.60 -2.21 -7.06
N PRO A 36 13.13 -1.87 -8.28
CA PRO A 36 11.79 -2.23 -8.75
C PRO A 36 11.56 -3.75 -8.78
N GLU A 37 12.61 -4.55 -9.00
CA GLU A 37 12.53 -6.01 -9.04
C GLU A 37 12.00 -6.61 -7.73
N LEU A 38 12.29 -5.97 -6.60
CA LEU A 38 11.89 -6.42 -5.26
C LEU A 38 10.43 -6.10 -4.96
N VAL A 39 9.75 -5.25 -5.74
CA VAL A 39 8.36 -4.88 -5.52
C VAL A 39 7.42 -6.06 -5.79
N LYS A 40 7.76 -6.92 -6.75
CA LYS A 40 6.94 -8.07 -7.17
C LYS A 40 6.65 -9.07 -6.05
N THR A 41 7.53 -9.19 -5.06
CA THR A 41 7.31 -10.09 -3.92
C THR A 41 6.34 -9.51 -2.88
N PHE A 42 6.07 -8.21 -2.92
CA PHE A 42 5.20 -7.53 -1.95
C PHE A 42 3.88 -7.07 -2.57
N VAL A 43 3.80 -6.96 -3.90
CA VAL A 43 2.59 -6.58 -4.63
C VAL A 43 1.94 -7.83 -5.20
N ASN A 44 0.70 -8.09 -4.81
CA ASN A 44 -0.12 -9.10 -5.47
C ASN A 44 -0.74 -8.49 -6.73
N GLU A 45 -0.20 -8.86 -7.89
CA GLU A 45 -0.63 -8.31 -9.19
C GLU A 45 -2.11 -8.55 -9.48
N SER A 46 -2.74 -9.59 -8.91
CA SER A 46 -4.17 -9.89 -9.10
C SER A 46 -5.14 -8.88 -8.46
N ILE A 47 -4.63 -8.01 -7.59
CA ILE A 47 -5.38 -6.99 -6.84
C ILE A 47 -4.80 -5.59 -6.99
N LYS A 48 -3.76 -5.42 -7.81
CA LYS A 48 -3.03 -4.14 -7.98
C LYS A 48 -3.94 -2.96 -8.36
N ASP A 49 -4.93 -3.22 -9.21
CA ASP A 49 -5.87 -2.21 -9.70
C ASP A 49 -7.27 -2.33 -9.04
N LYS A 50 -7.38 -3.08 -7.93
CA LYS A 50 -8.65 -3.33 -7.25
C LYS A 50 -8.69 -2.61 -5.91
N ILE A 51 -9.85 -2.03 -5.59
CA ILE A 51 -10.11 -1.44 -4.28
C ILE A 51 -10.50 -2.57 -3.33
N ILE A 52 -9.77 -2.71 -2.22
CA ILE A 52 -10.11 -3.67 -1.15
C ILE A 52 -11.08 -3.00 -0.19
N ILE A 53 -12.26 -3.57 -0.03
CA ILE A 53 -13.30 -3.11 0.89
C ILE A 53 -13.40 -4.15 2.00
N ALA A 54 -13.10 -3.75 3.24
CA ALA A 54 -13.17 -4.62 4.40
C ALA A 54 -14.32 -4.18 5.32
N THR A 55 -15.30 -5.07 5.52
CA THR A 55 -16.38 -4.85 6.49
C THR A 55 -15.87 -5.18 7.89
N ILE A 56 -16.02 -4.24 8.82
CA ILE A 56 -15.57 -4.39 10.20
C ILE A 56 -16.77 -4.41 11.12
N GLU A 57 -16.91 -5.49 11.88
CA GLU A 57 -17.91 -5.63 12.94
C GLU A 57 -17.23 -6.01 14.24
N ASN A 58 -17.50 -5.29 15.33
CA ASN A 58 -16.88 -5.53 16.64
C ASN A 58 -15.34 -5.61 16.60
N LYS A 59 -14.70 -4.73 15.81
CA LYS A 59 -13.24 -4.68 15.58
C LYS A 59 -12.66 -5.94 14.91
N LYS A 60 -13.50 -6.81 14.33
CA LYS A 60 -13.09 -7.95 13.51
C LYS A 60 -13.51 -7.73 12.08
N ILE A 61 -12.66 -8.12 11.14
CA ILE A 61 -12.99 -8.12 9.72
C ILE A 61 -13.92 -9.29 9.47
N THR A 62 -15.14 -9.02 9.03
CA THR A 62 -16.17 -10.03 8.74
C THR A 62 -16.27 -10.34 7.25
N ASN A 63 -15.92 -9.40 6.38
CA ASN A 63 -15.94 -9.58 4.93
C ASN A 63 -14.82 -8.77 4.26
N ILE A 64 -14.27 -9.30 3.17
CA ILE A 64 -13.33 -8.61 2.29
C ILE A 64 -13.84 -8.78 0.87
N THR A 65 -14.25 -7.68 0.24
CA THR A 65 -14.67 -7.63 -1.16
C THR A 65 -13.69 -6.79 -1.98
N LEU A 66 -13.62 -7.07 -3.27
CA LEU A 66 -12.78 -6.36 -4.21
C LEU A 66 -13.69 -5.66 -5.21
N ALA A 67 -13.52 -4.35 -5.38
CA ALA A 67 -14.23 -3.58 -6.37
C ALA A 67 -13.27 -3.09 -7.45
N THR A 68 -13.67 -3.25 -8.71
CA THR A 68 -12.90 -2.79 -9.88
C THR A 68 -13.59 -1.62 -10.58
N ASN A 69 -14.89 -1.44 -10.36
CA ASN A 69 -15.68 -0.36 -10.93
C ASN A 69 -16.53 0.34 -9.85
N GLU A 70 -17.04 1.52 -10.19
CA GLU A 70 -17.85 2.34 -9.29
C GLU A 70 -19.12 1.62 -8.81
N GLN A 71 -19.75 0.82 -9.66
CA GLN A 71 -20.96 0.09 -9.31
C GLN A 71 -20.71 -1.00 -8.27
N GLU A 72 -19.64 -1.79 -8.43
CA GLU A 72 -19.17 -2.79 -7.46
C GLU A 72 -18.82 -2.14 -6.13
N PHE A 73 -18.18 -0.96 -6.17
CA PHE A 73 -17.83 -0.19 -4.98
C PHE A 73 -19.08 0.26 -4.22
N VAL A 74 -20.05 0.87 -4.90
CA VAL A 74 -21.30 1.33 -4.28
C VAL A 74 -22.11 0.16 -3.72
N ASN A 75 -22.16 -0.97 -4.43
CA ASN A 75 -22.85 -2.17 -3.95
C ASN A 75 -22.16 -2.82 -2.74
N ALA A 76 -20.85 -2.69 -2.60
CA ALA A 76 -20.10 -3.25 -1.48
C ALA A 76 -20.17 -2.38 -0.20
N ILE A 77 -20.63 -1.13 -0.30
CA ILE A 77 -20.75 -0.18 0.83
C ILE A 77 -22.21 0.01 1.26
N LYS A 78 -23.17 -0.23 0.38
CA LYS A 78 -24.61 -0.21 0.71
C LYS A 78 -25.03 -1.42 1.55
#